data_AF-A0AAU1ANJ7-F1
#
_entry.id   AF-A0AAU1ANJ7-F1
#
_cell.length_a   1.000
_cell.length_b   1.000
_cell.length_c   1.000
_cell.angle_alpha   90.00
_cell.angle_beta   90.00
_cell.angle_gamma   90.00
#
_symmetry.space_group_name_H-M   'P 1'
#
loop_
_entity.id
_entity.type
_entity.pdbx_description
1 polymer ?
#
loop_
_entity_poly.entity_id
_entity_poly.type
_entity_poly.pdbx_seq_one_letter_code
_entity_poly.pdbx_strand_id
1 'polypeptide(L)'
;MTITITNYRDLFANIRKRPRMWLIREDFASVVAFIEGCNQANAGTLLTGFQPWLVTQAGCLDNHVWWSTVAHLAESTGPKDVGDMDPDLDARTVESLFDLLDEFLELRDERDGLNRIFAAHEQWRRLREQNGCTATDAATCPTVSWPRAASRIRPDNPGLDNHH
;
A
#
# COMPACT_ATOMS: atom_id res chain seq x y z
N MET A 1 8.75 28.83 -9.27
CA MET A 1 7.82 28.08 -8.41
C MET A 1 8.66 27.20 -7.51
N THR A 2 8.70 27.47 -6.21
CA THR A 2 9.53 26.71 -5.26
C THR A 2 8.73 25.52 -4.77
N ILE A 3 9.25 24.30 -4.94
CA ILE A 3 8.67 23.09 -4.36
C ILE A 3 9.37 22.89 -3.01
N THR A 4 8.62 22.97 -1.92
CA THR A 4 9.13 22.63 -0.59
C THR A 4 8.81 21.17 -0.33
N ILE A 5 9.84 20.33 -0.18
CA ILE A 5 9.70 18.92 0.19
C ILE A 5 10.10 18.82 1.66
N THR A 6 9.12 18.58 2.52
CA THR A 6 9.32 18.49 3.98
C THR A 6 9.32 17.05 4.48
N ASN A 7 8.69 16.14 3.75
CA ASN A 7 8.67 14.70 4.02
C ASN A 7 8.40 13.88 2.74
N TYR A 8 8.39 12.55 2.84
CA TYR A 8 8.16 11.65 1.70
C TYR A 8 6.73 11.64 1.18
N ARG A 9 5.72 11.92 2.02
CA ARG A 9 4.32 12.09 1.54
C ARG A 9 4.21 13.28 0.61
N ASP A 10 4.81 14.42 0.98
CA ASP A 10 4.87 15.62 0.15
C ASP A 10 5.61 15.35 -1.16
N LEU A 11 6.74 14.64 -1.11
CA LEU A 11 7.49 14.25 -2.30
C LEU A 11 6.62 13.42 -3.26
N PHE A 12 6.01 12.35 -2.76
CA PHE A 12 5.21 11.44 -3.59
C PHE A 12 3.95 12.13 -4.14
N ALA A 13 3.30 13.01 -3.37
CA ALA A 13 2.22 13.83 -3.87
C ALA A 13 2.66 14.79 -5.00
N ASN A 14 3.86 15.36 -4.91
CA ASN A 14 4.42 16.20 -5.97
C ASN A 14 4.77 15.39 -7.24
N ILE A 15 5.25 14.16 -7.08
CA ILE A 15 5.52 13.26 -8.20
C ILE A 15 4.21 12.89 -8.90
N ARG A 16 3.19 12.43 -8.15
CA ARG A 16 1.86 12.13 -8.69
C ARG A 16 1.29 13.30 -9.51
N LYS A 17 1.44 14.53 -9.00
CA LYS A 17 0.94 15.74 -9.66
C LYS A 17 1.71 16.11 -10.94
N ARG A 18 3.01 15.80 -11.00
CA ARG A 18 3.94 16.27 -12.04
C ARG A 18 5.04 15.26 -12.34
N PRO A 19 4.70 14.05 -12.82
CA PRO A 19 5.64 12.94 -12.86
C PRO A 19 6.83 13.21 -13.80
N ARG A 20 6.62 13.91 -14.93
CA ARG A 20 7.71 14.31 -15.86
C ARG A 20 8.79 15.22 -15.30
N MET A 21 8.59 15.83 -14.13
CA MET A 21 9.66 16.61 -13.48
C MET A 21 10.63 15.72 -12.69
N TRP A 22 10.24 14.49 -12.38
CA TRP A 22 10.93 13.61 -11.44
C TRP A 22 11.34 12.28 -12.07
N LEU A 23 10.53 11.79 -13.01
CA LEU A 23 10.66 10.46 -13.60
C LEU A 23 11.02 10.55 -15.07
N ILE A 24 11.80 9.56 -15.55
CA ILE A 24 12.14 9.42 -16.97
C ILE A 24 10.91 8.98 -17.77
N ARG A 25 10.06 8.13 -17.18
CA ARG A 25 8.78 7.68 -17.73
C ARG A 25 7.72 7.70 -16.63
N GLU A 26 6.48 7.79 -17.04
CA GLU A 26 5.32 7.85 -16.13
C GLU A 26 4.71 6.46 -15.90
N ASP A 27 5.49 5.40 -16.14
CA ASP A 27 5.05 4.01 -16.00
C ASP A 27 5.27 3.47 -14.59
N PHE A 28 4.53 2.41 -14.23
CA PHE A 28 4.59 1.80 -12.91
C PHE A 28 6.00 1.36 -12.54
N ALA A 29 6.73 0.76 -13.48
CA ALA A 29 8.12 0.33 -13.27
C ALA A 29 9.04 1.50 -12.89
N SER A 30 8.92 2.65 -13.56
CA SER A 30 9.71 3.85 -13.26
C SER A 30 9.37 4.46 -11.90
N VAL A 31 8.08 4.45 -11.54
CA VAL A 31 7.62 4.90 -10.22
C VAL A 31 8.16 3.99 -9.12
N VAL A 32 8.05 2.67 -9.29
CA VAL A 32 8.60 1.66 -8.36
C VAL A 32 10.11 1.84 -8.18
N ALA A 33 10.86 1.98 -9.28
CA ALA A 33 12.30 2.18 -9.22
C ALA A 33 12.69 3.45 -8.44
N PHE A 34 11.93 4.54 -8.62
CA PHE A 34 12.14 5.79 -7.88
C PHE A 34 11.91 5.62 -6.38
N ILE A 35 10.80 4.99 -5.99
CA ILE A 35 10.44 4.77 -4.58
C ILE A 35 11.43 3.81 -3.91
N GLU A 36 11.84 2.74 -4.60
CA GLU A 36 12.86 1.82 -4.10
C GLU A 36 14.20 2.56 -3.90
N GLY A 37 14.59 3.42 -4.84
CA GLY A 37 15.75 4.29 -4.68
C GLY A 37 15.66 5.19 -3.44
N CYS A 38 14.49 5.79 -3.18
CA CYS A 38 14.25 6.52 -1.94
C CYS A 38 14.38 5.63 -0.71
N ASN A 39 13.83 4.42 -0.75
CA ASN A 39 13.90 3.47 0.36
C ASN A 39 15.34 3.07 0.68
N GLN A 40 16.13 2.74 -0.34
CA GLN A 40 17.54 2.40 -0.20
C GLN A 40 18.37 3.57 0.34
N ALA A 41 18.09 4.81 -0.11
CA ALA A 41 18.73 6.01 0.43
C ALA A 41 18.43 6.24 1.93
N ASN A 42 17.36 5.63 2.46
CA ASN A 42 16.98 5.65 3.88
C ASN A 42 17.34 4.34 4.61
N ALA A 43 18.32 3.58 4.10
CA ALA A 43 18.72 2.29 4.66
C ALA A 43 17.54 1.30 4.84
N GLY A 44 16.55 1.37 3.94
CA GLY A 44 15.37 0.50 3.96
C GLY A 44 14.28 0.88 4.97
N THR A 45 14.46 1.96 5.73
CA THR A 45 13.53 2.34 6.80
C THR A 45 12.23 2.98 6.28
N LEU A 46 12.27 3.59 5.08
CA LEU A 46 11.11 4.25 4.47
C LEU A 46 9.96 3.29 4.17
N LEU A 47 10.22 2.04 3.82
CA LEU A 47 9.17 1.05 3.55
C LEU A 47 9.08 -0.02 4.65
N THR A 48 9.66 0.22 5.82
CA THR A 48 9.54 -0.70 6.95
C THR A 48 8.07 -0.89 7.33
N GLY A 49 7.59 -2.13 7.25
CA GLY A 49 6.19 -2.47 7.50
C GLY A 49 5.28 -2.38 6.28
N PHE A 50 5.73 -1.88 5.13
CA PHE A 50 4.86 -1.71 3.94
C PHE A 50 4.37 -3.05 3.38
N GLN A 51 5.25 -4.05 3.23
CA GLN A 51 4.84 -5.39 2.80
C GLN A 51 3.89 -6.07 3.82
N PRO A 52 4.23 -6.15 5.12
CA PRO A 52 3.31 -6.63 6.15
C PRO A 52 1.96 -5.92 6.17
N TRP A 53 1.97 -4.61 5.89
CA TRP A 53 0.78 -3.83 5.63
C TRP A 53 0.11 -4.46 4.42
N LEU A 54 0.52 -4.25 3.16
CA LEU A 54 -0.13 -4.77 1.92
C LEU A 54 -0.76 -6.18 2.02
N VAL A 55 -0.05 -7.16 2.60
CA VAL A 55 -0.53 -8.53 2.81
C VAL A 55 -1.84 -8.58 3.60
N THR A 56 -2.02 -7.73 4.62
CA THR A 56 -3.24 -7.72 5.44
C THR A 56 -4.49 -7.21 4.70
N GLN A 57 -4.34 -6.58 3.52
CA GLN A 57 -5.42 -6.06 2.67
C GLN A 57 -5.65 -7.03 1.53
N ALA A 58 -4.57 -7.53 0.92
CA ALA A 58 -4.65 -8.56 -0.10
C ALA A 58 -5.20 -9.87 0.47
N GLY A 59 -4.92 -10.16 1.75
CA GLY A 59 -5.23 -11.43 2.39
C GLY A 59 -4.30 -12.58 1.94
N CYS A 60 -3.38 -12.34 1.01
CA CYS A 60 -2.46 -13.33 0.42
C CYS A 60 -1.14 -12.64 0.01
N LEU A 61 -0.28 -13.35 -0.74
CA LEU A 61 0.95 -12.82 -1.35
C LEU A 61 2.08 -12.44 -0.36
N ASP A 62 2.19 -13.13 0.78
CA ASP A 62 3.27 -12.88 1.75
C ASP A 62 4.67 -13.30 1.27
N ASN A 63 4.73 -14.08 0.18
CA ASN A 63 5.95 -14.47 -0.53
C ASN A 63 6.27 -13.56 -1.73
N HIS A 64 5.45 -12.55 -2.02
CA HIS A 64 5.67 -11.62 -3.12
C HIS A 64 6.42 -10.37 -2.64
N VAL A 65 7.06 -9.70 -3.61
CA VAL A 65 7.62 -8.36 -3.45
C VAL A 65 6.50 -7.32 -3.48
N TRP A 66 6.68 -6.21 -2.76
CA TRP A 66 5.61 -5.23 -2.49
C TRP A 66 4.96 -4.65 -3.75
N TRP A 67 5.73 -4.37 -4.79
CA TRP A 67 5.19 -3.82 -6.03
C TRP A 67 4.31 -4.83 -6.78
N SER A 68 4.55 -6.13 -6.61
CA SER A 68 3.69 -7.17 -7.17
C SER A 68 2.38 -7.28 -6.38
N THR A 69 2.42 -7.14 -5.05
CA THR A 69 1.21 -7.05 -4.23
C THR A 69 0.38 -5.81 -4.56
N VAL A 70 1.00 -4.66 -4.84
CA VAL A 70 0.30 -3.44 -5.31
C VAL A 70 -0.40 -3.67 -6.65
N ALA A 71 0.29 -4.29 -7.62
CA ALA A 71 -0.30 -4.63 -8.91
C ALA A 71 -1.54 -5.53 -8.75
N HIS A 72 -1.45 -6.54 -7.86
CA HIS A 72 -2.58 -7.42 -7.55
C HIS A 72 -3.76 -6.68 -6.88
N LEU A 73 -3.49 -5.69 -6.02
CA LEU A 73 -4.54 -4.89 -5.40
C LEU A 73 -5.22 -3.93 -6.40
N ALA A 74 -4.48 -3.43 -7.40
CA ALA A 74 -5.04 -2.58 -8.45
C ALA A 74 -5.93 -3.38 -9.42
N GLU A 75 -5.63 -4.65 -9.64
CA GLU A 75 -6.46 -5.57 -10.43
C GLU A 75 -6.32 -7.01 -9.91
N SER A 76 -7.39 -7.53 -9.29
CA SER A 76 -7.40 -8.87 -8.68
C SER A 76 -7.24 -10.00 -9.69
N THR A 77 -7.66 -9.78 -10.94
CA THR A 77 -7.42 -10.65 -12.11
C THR A 77 -6.15 -10.30 -12.89
N GLY A 78 -5.30 -9.44 -12.34
CA GLY A 78 -4.26 -8.68 -13.05
C GLY A 78 -3.23 -9.50 -13.84
N PRO A 79 -2.39 -8.80 -14.63
CA PRO A 79 -1.44 -9.41 -15.54
C PRO A 79 -0.38 -10.21 -14.79
N LYS A 80 0.12 -11.27 -15.46
CA LYS A 80 1.10 -12.20 -14.90
C LYS A 80 2.48 -11.57 -14.67
N ASP A 81 2.75 -10.43 -15.30
CA ASP A 81 4.00 -9.68 -15.22
C ASP A 81 3.72 -8.17 -15.29
N VAL A 82 4.49 -7.39 -14.52
CA VAL A 82 4.47 -5.92 -14.54
C VAL A 82 4.91 -5.37 -15.90
N GLY A 83 5.74 -6.12 -16.64
CA GLY A 83 6.15 -5.73 -18.00
C GLY A 83 5.05 -5.79 -19.07
N ASP A 84 3.93 -6.47 -18.79
CA ASP A 84 2.86 -6.75 -19.75
C ASP A 84 1.58 -5.93 -19.48
N MET A 85 1.64 -4.91 -18.61
CA MET A 85 0.50 -4.04 -18.34
C MET A 85 0.13 -3.22 -19.58
N ASP A 86 -1.17 -3.18 -19.90
CA ASP A 86 -1.66 -2.18 -20.84
C ASP A 86 -1.57 -0.76 -20.23
N PRO A 87 -1.54 0.30 -21.05
CA PRO A 87 -1.35 1.66 -20.55
C PRO A 87 -2.41 2.14 -19.55
N ASP A 88 -3.67 1.67 -19.67
CA ASP A 88 -4.74 2.09 -18.78
C ASP A 88 -4.61 1.40 -17.41
N LEU A 89 -4.23 0.12 -17.42
CA LEU A 89 -3.92 -0.62 -16.20
C LEU A 89 -2.68 -0.08 -15.50
N ASP A 90 -1.61 0.20 -16.24
CA ASP A 90 -0.38 0.77 -15.70
C ASP A 90 -0.69 2.10 -14.98
N ALA A 91 -1.44 2.99 -15.63
CA ALA A 91 -1.87 4.26 -15.04
C ALA A 91 -2.72 4.07 -13.76
N ARG A 92 -3.70 3.14 -13.78
CA ARG A 92 -4.49 2.83 -12.57
C ARG A 92 -3.64 2.25 -11.44
N THR A 93 -2.63 1.46 -11.78
CA THR A 93 -1.72 0.84 -10.80
C THR A 93 -0.80 1.90 -10.19
N VAL A 94 -0.31 2.86 -10.98
CA VAL A 94 0.43 4.03 -10.49
C VAL A 94 -0.42 4.85 -9.51
N GLU A 95 -1.66 5.15 -9.86
CA GLU A 95 -2.56 5.90 -8.97
C GLU A 95 -2.81 5.14 -7.66
N SER A 96 -3.08 3.83 -7.76
CA SER A 96 -3.27 2.95 -6.59
C SER A 96 -2.02 2.92 -5.70
N LEU A 97 -0.82 2.87 -6.28
CA LEU A 97 0.44 2.94 -5.53
C LEU A 97 0.56 4.23 -4.74
N PHE A 98 0.24 5.38 -5.34
CA PHE A 98 0.31 6.65 -4.62
C PHE A 98 -0.73 6.76 -3.51
N ASP A 99 -1.94 6.24 -3.69
CA ASP A 99 -2.96 6.18 -2.64
C ASP A 99 -2.51 5.30 -1.47
N LEU A 100 -1.95 4.12 -1.77
CA LEU A 100 -1.41 3.19 -0.77
C LEU A 100 -0.23 3.80 0.00
N LEU A 101 0.71 4.47 -0.68
CA LEU A 101 1.86 5.10 -0.03
C LEU A 101 1.45 6.27 0.85
N ASP A 102 0.52 7.10 0.39
CA ASP A 102 0.03 8.23 1.20
C ASP A 102 -0.61 7.74 2.50
N GLU A 103 -1.47 6.73 2.41
CA GLU A 103 -2.12 6.12 3.57
C GLU A 103 -1.15 5.39 4.50
N PHE A 104 -0.24 4.58 3.93
CA PHE A 104 0.75 3.85 4.70
C PHE A 104 1.68 4.79 5.47
N LEU A 105 2.22 5.81 4.81
CA LEU A 105 3.13 6.75 5.44
C LEU A 105 2.43 7.56 6.53
N GLU A 106 1.15 7.92 6.32
CA GLU A 106 0.33 8.56 7.35
C GLU A 106 0.18 7.68 8.58
N LEU A 107 -0.21 6.41 8.38
CA LEU A 107 -0.35 5.45 9.48
C LEU A 107 0.99 5.21 10.19
N ARG A 108 2.06 4.97 9.43
CA ARG A 108 3.38 4.63 9.97
C ARG A 108 3.94 5.73 10.86
N ASP A 109 3.68 6.99 10.50
CA ASP A 109 4.16 8.16 11.23
C ASP A 109 3.33 8.44 12.50
N GLU A 110 2.22 7.73 12.73
CA GLU A 110 1.54 7.71 14.03
C GLU A 110 2.38 7.03 15.11
N ARG A 111 2.19 7.45 16.36
CA ARG A 111 2.99 7.00 17.52
C ARG A 111 3.07 5.47 17.65
N ASP A 112 2.00 4.75 17.31
CA ASP A 112 1.89 3.30 17.38
C ASP A 112 1.65 2.64 16.01
N GLY A 113 1.84 3.39 14.91
CA GLY A 113 1.54 2.95 13.54
C GLY A 113 2.18 1.63 13.15
N LEU A 114 3.51 1.53 13.31
CA LEU A 114 4.24 0.29 13.04
C LEU A 114 3.76 -0.88 13.92
N ASN A 115 3.47 -0.64 15.20
CA ASN A 115 2.99 -1.69 16.09
C ASN A 115 1.64 -2.23 15.61
N ARG A 116 0.74 -1.35 15.17
CA ARG A 116 -0.57 -1.74 14.61
C ARG A 116 -0.42 -2.56 13.33
N ILE A 117 0.49 -2.16 12.44
CA ILE A 117 0.80 -2.89 11.20
C ILE A 117 1.31 -4.30 11.53
N PHE A 118 2.32 -4.42 12.38
CA PHE A 118 2.90 -5.72 12.72
C PHE A 118 1.93 -6.62 13.50
N ALA A 119 1.11 -6.05 14.38
CA ALA A 119 0.08 -6.81 15.11
C ALA A 119 -0.98 -7.39 14.15
N ALA A 120 -1.47 -6.59 13.19
CA ALA A 120 -2.42 -7.06 12.19
C ALA A 120 -1.81 -8.16 11.30
N HIS A 121 -0.56 -7.99 10.87
CA HIS A 121 0.14 -8.99 10.08
C HIS A 121 0.40 -10.29 10.86
N GLU A 122 0.77 -10.19 12.14
CA GLU A 122 0.92 -11.37 13.00
C GLU A 122 -0.40 -12.11 13.18
N GLN A 123 -1.50 -11.38 13.40
CA GLN A 123 -2.84 -11.97 13.47
C GLN A 123 -3.19 -12.71 12.17
N TRP A 124 -2.93 -12.09 11.02
CA TRP A 124 -3.16 -12.70 9.71
C TRP A 124 -2.37 -14.00 9.55
N ARG A 125 -1.06 -14.00 9.87
CA ARG A 125 -0.22 -15.21 9.79
C ARG A 125 -0.75 -16.35 10.67
N ARG A 126 -1.15 -16.05 11.91
CA ARG A 126 -1.71 -17.06 12.82
C ARG A 126 -2.97 -17.69 12.26
N LEU A 127 -3.88 -16.88 11.70
CA LEU A 127 -5.10 -17.38 11.06
C LEU A 127 -4.78 -18.20 9.80
N ARG A 128 -3.76 -17.80 9.04
CA ARG A 128 -3.34 -18.49 7.82
C ARG A 128 -2.85 -19.90 8.14
N GLU A 129 -2.01 -20.03 9.16
CA GLU A 129 -1.50 -21.32 9.65
C GLU A 129 -2.64 -22.24 10.13
N GLN A 130 -3.63 -21.69 10.84
CA GLN A 130 -4.80 -22.44 11.32
C GLN A 130 -5.69 -22.94 10.17
N ASN A 131 -5.89 -22.11 9.14
CA ASN A 131 -6.79 -22.41 8.03
C ASN A 131 -6.13 -23.24 6.91
N GLY A 132 -4.81 -23.42 6.95
CA GLY A 132 -4.07 -24.15 5.92
C GLY A 132 -4.01 -23.43 4.56
N CYS A 133 -4.17 -22.09 4.52
CA CYS A 133 -4.17 -21.35 3.26
C CYS A 133 -2.77 -21.32 2.61
N THR A 134 -2.67 -21.79 1.36
CA THR A 134 -1.48 -21.61 0.53
C THR A 134 -1.46 -20.18 -0.01
N ALA A 135 -0.31 -19.48 0.10
CA ALA A 135 -0.11 -18.03 -0.09
C ALA A 135 -0.65 -17.39 -1.41
N THR A 136 -1.16 -18.20 -2.32
CA THR A 136 -1.58 -17.85 -3.68
C THR A 136 -3.10 -17.85 -3.91
N ASP A 137 -3.91 -18.36 -2.98
CA ASP A 137 -5.38 -18.45 -3.15
C ASP A 137 -6.13 -17.57 -2.12
N ALA A 138 -6.57 -16.40 -2.58
CA ALA A 138 -7.25 -15.42 -1.75
C ALA A 138 -8.59 -15.92 -1.16
N ALA A 139 -9.26 -16.90 -1.79
CA ALA A 139 -10.60 -17.33 -1.38
C ALA A 139 -10.61 -18.12 -0.06
N THR A 140 -9.49 -18.78 0.29
CA THR A 140 -9.36 -19.58 1.52
C THR A 140 -8.54 -18.88 2.60
N CYS A 141 -7.99 -17.71 2.28
CA CYS A 141 -7.10 -16.99 3.15
C CYS A 141 -7.87 -16.08 4.14
N PRO A 142 -7.35 -15.92 5.37
CA PRO A 142 -8.05 -15.17 6.40
C PRO A 142 -8.04 -13.68 6.09
N THR A 143 -9.15 -13.02 6.42
CA THR A 143 -9.24 -11.56 6.46
C THR A 143 -9.00 -11.07 7.89
N VAL A 144 -8.20 -10.01 8.03
CA VAL A 144 -8.02 -9.28 9.28
C VAL A 144 -8.47 -7.84 9.08
N SER A 145 -8.69 -7.12 10.18
CA SER A 145 -8.94 -5.68 10.10
C SER A 145 -7.71 -4.99 9.54
N TRP A 146 -7.85 -4.38 8.35
CA TRP A 146 -6.80 -3.60 7.72
C TRP A 146 -6.48 -2.38 8.57
N PRO A 147 -5.24 -2.21 9.07
CA PRO A 147 -4.89 -1.06 9.89
C PRO A 147 -4.81 0.20 9.00
N ARG A 148 -5.54 1.25 9.38
CA ARG A 148 -5.61 2.55 8.68
C ARG A 148 -5.09 3.65 9.62
N ALA A 149 -4.62 4.76 9.06
CA ALA A 149 -4.40 5.97 9.85
C ALA A 149 -5.71 6.38 10.58
N ALA A 150 -5.61 6.92 11.79
CA ALA A 150 -6.74 7.33 12.61
C ALA A 150 -7.65 8.34 11.88
N SER A 151 -7.05 9.23 11.08
CA SER A 151 -7.76 10.18 10.20
C SER A 151 -8.63 9.51 9.12
N ARG A 152 -8.33 8.24 8.77
CA ARG A 152 -8.98 7.46 7.71
C ARG A 152 -9.91 6.37 8.23
N ILE A 153 -9.96 6.19 9.54
CA ILE A 153 -10.99 5.39 10.19
C ILE A 153 -12.23 6.28 10.21
N ARG A 154 -13.24 5.96 9.38
CA ARG A 154 -14.52 6.65 9.43
C ARG A 154 -15.02 6.56 10.88
N PRO A 155 -15.34 7.66 11.57
CA PRO A 155 -16.03 7.54 12.84
C PRO A 155 -17.36 6.86 12.53
N ASP A 156 -17.61 5.70 13.14
CA ASP A 156 -18.96 5.17 13.25
C ASP A 156 -19.81 6.32 13.78
N ASN A 157 -20.71 6.84 12.95
CA ASN A 157 -21.58 7.94 13.32
C ASN A 157 -22.73 7.33 14.14
N PRO A 158 -22.73 7.37 15.48
CA PRO A 158 -23.82 6.84 16.27
C PRO A 158 -24.82 7.98 16.41
N GLY A 159 -25.57 8.25 15.35
CA GLY A 159 -26.36 9.46 15.31
C GLY A 159 -27.28 9.50 14.11
N LEU A 160 -28.32 8.66 14.13
CA LEU A 160 -29.64 8.96 13.56
C LEU A 160 -30.72 7.98 14.09
N ASP A 161 -30.66 7.61 15.37
CA ASP A 161 -31.83 7.06 16.08
C ASP A 161 -32.22 8.04 17.18
N ASN A 162 -32.91 9.11 16.79
CA ASN A 162 -33.77 9.92 17.65
C ASN A 162 -34.56 10.88 16.77
N HIS A 163 -35.79 10.52 16.43
CA HIS A 163 -36.99 11.20 16.95
C HIS A 163 -38.27 10.70 16.25
N HIS A 164 -39.16 10.15 17.10
CA HIS A 164 -40.62 10.31 17.17
C HIS A 164 -41.48 9.83 15.99
#